data_AF-A0A447PIK5-F1
#
_entry.id   AF-A0A447PIK5-F1
#
_cell.length_a   1.000
_cell.length_b   1.000
_cell.length_c   1.000
_cell.angle_alpha   90.00
_cell.angle_beta   90.00
_cell.angle_gamma   90.00
#
_symmetry.space_group_name_H-M   'P 1'
#
loop_
_entity.id
_entity.type
_entity.pdbx_description
1 polymer ?
#
loop_
_entity_poly.entity_id
_entity_poly.type
_entity_poly.pdbx_seq_one_letter_code
_entity_poly.pdbx_strand_id
1 'polypeptide(L)'
;MKLPPEANLLAVAHYLEALDFQKEIVKIHTVFGGKNPHPNWLVGGVPCAINLDETGAVGAVNMERLNLVSSIIQKARQFCEQVYLPDVLLIASYYKDWAKIGGGLSSMNLLAYGEFPDNPNDYSASNLLLPRGAIINGRFDEIHPVDLTAPDEIQEFVTHSWYTYGNGNNDKGLHPWDGLTEPQLVMGEHYKGTKTFIEQVDESAKYSWIKSPRWKGHAMEVGPLARYLIGYHQNKPEFKEPVDQLLSVLKLPKEALFSTLGRTAARALESVWAGNTLQYFFDRLMRNLKSGDTGDGKRHALGTRYLAYIGKRRWFQRGAAWRAGALDKN
;
A
#
# COMPACT_ATOMS: atom_id res chain seq x y z
N MET A 1 -16.60 0.57 23.67
CA MET A 1 -17.10 -0.40 22.68
C MET A 1 -18.56 -0.10 22.39
N LYS A 2 -18.98 -0.05 21.12
CA LYS A 2 -20.37 0.25 20.69
C LYS A 2 -21.04 -0.88 19.88
N LEU A 3 -20.34 -1.99 19.63
CA LEU A 3 -20.91 -3.16 18.96
C LEU A 3 -21.74 -3.98 19.95
N PRO A 4 -22.93 -4.48 19.57
CA PRO A 4 -23.66 -5.45 20.37
C PRO A 4 -22.91 -6.80 20.43
N PRO A 5 -23.19 -7.67 21.41
CA PRO A 5 -22.50 -8.95 21.58
C PRO A 5 -22.50 -9.83 20.32
N GLU A 6 -23.59 -9.84 19.56
CA GLU A 6 -23.74 -10.63 18.34
C GLU A 6 -22.77 -10.16 17.25
N ALA A 7 -22.63 -8.85 17.07
CA ALA A 7 -21.69 -8.28 16.11
C ALA A 7 -20.23 -8.46 16.55
N ASN A 8 -19.95 -8.45 17.86
CA ASN A 8 -18.62 -8.79 18.35
C ASN A 8 -18.28 -10.26 18.09
N LEU A 9 -19.21 -11.19 18.35
CA LEU A 9 -19.02 -12.61 18.09
C LEU A 9 -18.76 -12.88 16.61
N LEU A 10 -19.54 -12.26 15.72
CA LEU A 10 -19.32 -12.32 14.28
C LEU A 10 -17.92 -11.82 13.90
N ALA A 11 -17.53 -10.62 14.36
CA ALA A 11 -16.23 -10.05 14.03
C ALA A 11 -15.06 -10.88 14.57
N VAL A 12 -15.20 -11.51 15.75
CA VAL A 12 -14.18 -12.41 16.31
C VAL A 12 -14.09 -13.71 15.50
N ALA A 13 -15.22 -14.28 15.07
CA ALA A 13 -15.21 -15.45 14.20
C ALA A 13 -14.49 -15.15 12.87
N HIS A 14 -14.85 -14.05 12.21
CA HIS A 14 -14.20 -13.62 10.97
C HIS A 14 -12.73 -13.20 11.16
N TYR A 15 -12.35 -12.70 12.34
CA TYR A 15 -10.95 -12.47 12.69
C TYR A 15 -10.13 -13.77 12.68
N LEU A 16 -10.68 -14.85 13.26
CA LEU A 16 -10.03 -16.16 13.28
C LEU A 16 -9.95 -16.76 11.87
N GLU A 17 -11.05 -16.70 11.11
CA GLU A 17 -11.07 -17.12 9.69
C GLU A 17 -10.06 -16.33 8.85
N ALA A 18 -9.93 -15.02 9.07
CA ALA A 18 -8.95 -14.20 8.35
C ALA A 18 -7.51 -14.59 8.71
N LEU A 19 -7.23 -14.91 9.97
CA LEU A 19 -5.91 -15.36 10.43
C LEU A 19 -5.52 -16.68 9.77
N ASP A 20 -6.49 -17.57 9.56
CA ASP A 20 -6.29 -18.80 8.84
C ASP A 20 -6.17 -18.59 7.33
N PHE A 21 -7.05 -17.82 6.73
CA PHE A 21 -7.13 -17.70 5.28
C PHE A 21 -5.97 -16.89 4.67
N GLN A 22 -5.44 -15.89 5.38
CA GLN A 22 -4.39 -15.01 4.83
C GLN A 22 -3.15 -15.76 4.33
N LYS A 23 -2.82 -16.93 4.91
CA LYS A 23 -1.69 -17.78 4.51
C LYS A 23 -1.86 -18.37 3.10
N GLU A 24 -3.10 -18.49 2.62
CA GLU A 24 -3.41 -19.01 1.28
C GLU A 24 -3.11 -17.96 0.21
N ILE A 25 -3.47 -16.70 0.46
CA ILE A 25 -3.29 -15.59 -0.49
C ILE A 25 -1.83 -15.47 -0.94
N VAL A 26 -0.91 -15.61 0.01
CA VAL A 26 0.52 -15.46 -0.23
C VAL A 26 1.14 -16.61 -1.03
N LYS A 27 0.44 -17.72 -1.25
CA LYS A 27 0.94 -18.82 -2.12
C LYS A 27 1.10 -18.38 -3.58
N ILE A 28 0.42 -17.32 -4.02
CA ILE A 28 0.68 -16.67 -5.32
C ILE A 28 2.13 -16.16 -5.38
N HIS A 29 2.62 -15.52 -4.31
CA HIS A 29 4.02 -15.11 -4.23
C HIS A 29 4.96 -16.31 -4.18
N THR A 30 4.57 -17.42 -3.56
CA THR A 30 5.37 -18.65 -3.53
C THR A 30 5.54 -19.23 -4.94
N VAL A 31 4.49 -19.23 -5.77
CA VAL A 31 4.57 -19.71 -7.17
C VAL A 31 5.51 -18.85 -8.01
N PHE A 32 5.39 -17.53 -7.98
CA PHE A 32 6.17 -16.64 -8.86
C PHE A 32 7.50 -16.17 -8.28
N GLY A 33 7.66 -16.20 -6.96
CA GLY A 33 8.79 -15.63 -6.23
C GLY A 33 9.43 -16.59 -5.24
N GLY A 34 9.04 -17.87 -5.22
CA GLY A 34 9.65 -18.94 -4.43
C GLY A 34 9.22 -18.99 -2.95
N LYS A 35 8.93 -17.85 -2.32
CA LYS A 35 8.54 -17.79 -0.90
C LYS A 35 7.77 -16.53 -0.51
N ASN A 36 7.14 -16.59 0.66
CA ASN A 36 6.60 -15.43 1.36
C ASN A 36 6.80 -15.61 2.88
N PRO A 37 7.23 -14.57 3.64
CA PRO A 37 7.65 -13.23 3.19
C PRO A 37 8.94 -13.21 2.36
N HIS A 38 9.25 -12.05 1.76
CA HIS A 38 10.45 -11.82 0.93
C HIS A 38 10.58 -12.72 -0.33
N PRO A 39 9.64 -12.63 -1.29
CA PRO A 39 9.78 -13.28 -2.59
C PRO A 39 11.00 -12.74 -3.38
N ASN A 40 11.49 -13.55 -4.31
CA ASN A 40 12.57 -13.19 -5.22
C ASN A 40 12.06 -12.36 -6.42
N TRP A 41 12.89 -11.41 -6.88
CA TRP A 41 12.67 -10.54 -8.04
C TRP A 41 13.94 -10.48 -8.88
N LEU A 42 13.85 -9.99 -10.12
CA LEU A 42 14.98 -9.92 -11.04
C LEU A 42 15.01 -8.57 -11.80
N VAL A 43 16.17 -7.92 -11.85
CA VAL A 43 16.38 -6.77 -12.75
C VAL A 43 16.22 -7.27 -14.18
N GLY A 44 15.29 -6.67 -14.94
CA GLY A 44 14.95 -7.10 -16.30
C GLY A 44 13.70 -7.97 -16.40
N GLY A 45 13.14 -8.49 -15.31
CA GLY A 45 12.00 -9.41 -15.41
C GLY A 45 11.53 -10.04 -14.11
N VAL A 46 11.21 -11.31 -14.20
CA VAL A 46 10.95 -12.21 -13.07
C VAL A 46 11.83 -13.46 -13.24
N PRO A 47 12.22 -14.14 -12.15
CA PRO A 47 13.02 -15.36 -12.24
C PRO A 47 12.19 -16.62 -12.56
N CYS A 48 10.86 -16.56 -12.51
CA CYS A 48 9.96 -17.69 -12.73
C CYS A 48 9.65 -17.90 -14.22
N ALA A 49 10.55 -18.60 -14.92
CA ALA A 49 10.35 -19.02 -16.30
C ALA A 49 9.06 -19.84 -16.47
N ILE A 50 8.41 -19.71 -17.63
CA ILE A 50 7.14 -20.37 -17.95
C ILE A 50 7.39 -21.43 -19.01
N ASN A 51 6.90 -22.65 -18.76
CA ASN A 51 6.87 -23.72 -19.76
C ASN A 51 5.58 -24.53 -19.53
N LEU A 52 4.68 -24.53 -20.51
CA LEU A 52 3.34 -25.12 -20.38
C LEU A 52 3.26 -26.52 -21.00
N ASP A 53 3.96 -26.75 -22.10
CA ASP A 53 3.74 -27.87 -23.02
C ASP A 53 5.02 -28.54 -23.54
N GLU A 54 6.21 -27.99 -23.25
CA GLU A 54 7.48 -28.62 -23.62
C GLU A 54 8.03 -29.55 -22.55
N THR A 55 8.91 -30.47 -22.97
CA THR A 55 9.69 -31.31 -22.05
C THR A 55 10.46 -30.44 -21.05
N GLY A 56 10.34 -30.75 -19.76
CA GLY A 56 10.96 -29.95 -18.70
C GLY A 56 10.01 -28.97 -17.98
N ALA A 57 8.73 -28.89 -18.37
CA ALA A 57 7.71 -28.07 -17.71
C ALA A 57 7.59 -28.29 -16.18
N VAL A 58 8.00 -29.46 -15.67
CA VAL A 58 8.05 -29.75 -14.23
C VAL A 58 9.04 -28.86 -13.45
N GLY A 59 10.02 -28.26 -14.12
CA GLY A 59 11.00 -27.32 -13.56
C GLY A 59 10.63 -25.84 -13.71
N ALA A 60 9.43 -25.52 -14.20
CA ALA A 60 9.00 -24.18 -14.56
C ALA A 60 7.59 -23.86 -14.03
N VAL A 61 7.12 -22.63 -14.24
CA VAL A 61 5.69 -22.31 -14.11
C VAL A 61 4.94 -22.99 -15.24
N ASN A 62 4.15 -24.00 -14.89
CA ASN A 62 3.34 -24.79 -15.81
C ASN A 62 1.84 -24.61 -15.53
N MET A 63 0.99 -25.33 -16.27
CA MET A 63 -0.45 -25.19 -16.16
C MET A 63 -1.00 -25.55 -14.77
N GLU A 64 -0.40 -26.51 -14.07
CA GLU A 64 -0.83 -26.87 -12.71
C GLU A 64 -0.51 -25.75 -11.71
N ARG A 65 0.66 -25.09 -11.85
CA ARG A 65 1.00 -23.89 -11.05
C ARG A 65 0.03 -22.74 -11.32
N LEU A 66 -0.35 -22.52 -12.59
CA LEU A 66 -1.32 -21.48 -12.96
C LEU A 66 -2.74 -21.80 -12.45
N ASN A 67 -3.13 -23.07 -12.44
CA ASN A 67 -4.41 -23.51 -11.84
C ASN A 67 -4.46 -23.24 -10.33
N LEU A 68 -3.36 -23.50 -9.61
CA LEU A 68 -3.24 -23.14 -8.19
C LEU A 68 -3.43 -21.64 -7.98
N VAL A 69 -2.73 -20.81 -8.77
CA VAL A 69 -2.85 -19.35 -8.71
C VAL A 69 -4.29 -18.91 -8.95
N SER A 70 -4.92 -19.39 -10.03
CA SER A 70 -6.32 -19.09 -10.34
C SER A 70 -7.28 -19.40 -9.18
N SER A 71 -7.12 -20.59 -8.56
CA SER A 71 -7.93 -20.98 -7.39
C SER A 71 -7.75 -20.04 -6.20
N ILE A 72 -6.51 -19.61 -5.91
CA ILE A 72 -6.23 -18.69 -4.81
C ILE A 72 -6.82 -17.31 -5.10
N ILE A 73 -6.73 -16.81 -6.33
CA ILE A 73 -7.30 -15.52 -6.74
C ILE A 73 -8.80 -15.49 -6.46
N GLN A 74 -9.53 -16.53 -6.89
CA GLN A 74 -10.97 -16.61 -6.68
C GLN A 74 -11.33 -16.63 -5.18
N LYS A 75 -10.64 -17.46 -4.39
CA LYS A 75 -10.86 -17.50 -2.93
C LYS A 75 -10.56 -16.15 -2.26
N ALA A 76 -9.49 -15.47 -2.68
CA ALA A 76 -9.09 -14.18 -2.10
C ALA A 76 -10.11 -13.08 -2.38
N ARG A 77 -10.61 -13.02 -3.62
CA ARG A 77 -11.70 -12.11 -4.01
C ARG A 77 -12.96 -12.38 -3.20
N GLN A 78 -13.38 -13.65 -3.16
CA GLN A 78 -14.55 -14.06 -2.41
C GLN A 78 -14.47 -13.66 -0.92
N PHE A 79 -13.34 -13.93 -0.25
CA PHE A 79 -13.16 -13.55 1.14
C PHE A 79 -13.23 -12.02 1.34
N CYS A 80 -12.62 -11.24 0.44
CA CYS A 80 -12.66 -9.78 0.53
C CYS A 80 -14.08 -9.23 0.32
N GLU A 81 -14.81 -9.78 -0.64
CA GLU A 81 -16.16 -9.34 -1.04
C GLU A 81 -17.24 -9.78 -0.05
N GLN A 82 -17.11 -10.97 0.53
CA GLN A 82 -18.15 -11.60 1.36
C GLN A 82 -17.90 -11.53 2.86
N VAL A 83 -16.66 -11.30 3.29
CA VAL A 83 -16.32 -11.22 4.72
C VAL A 83 -15.82 -9.82 5.06
N TYR A 84 -14.68 -9.42 4.50
CA TYR A 84 -13.99 -8.23 5.00
C TYR A 84 -14.72 -6.90 4.70
N LEU A 85 -15.18 -6.69 3.46
CA LEU A 85 -15.93 -5.47 3.13
C LEU A 85 -17.28 -5.40 3.90
N PRO A 86 -18.10 -6.45 3.95
CA PRO A 86 -19.32 -6.48 4.77
C PRO A 86 -19.07 -6.19 6.26
N ASP A 87 -18.03 -6.78 6.86
CA ASP A 87 -17.68 -6.54 8.26
C ASP A 87 -17.33 -5.07 8.52
N VAL A 88 -16.59 -4.43 7.60
CA VAL A 88 -16.28 -3.00 7.71
C VAL A 88 -17.54 -2.14 7.60
N LEU A 89 -18.48 -2.48 6.71
CA LEU A 89 -19.77 -1.77 6.62
C LEU A 89 -20.61 -1.95 7.89
N LEU A 90 -20.65 -3.17 8.45
CA LEU A 90 -21.33 -3.46 9.70
C LEU A 90 -20.74 -2.64 10.84
N ILE A 91 -19.41 -2.71 11.04
CA ILE A 91 -18.71 -1.95 12.08
C ILE A 91 -18.94 -0.45 11.87
N ALA A 92 -18.84 0.05 10.64
CA ALA A 92 -19.08 1.46 10.32
C ALA A 92 -20.48 1.92 10.70
N SER A 93 -21.49 1.06 10.57
CA SER A 93 -22.87 1.39 10.93
C SER A 93 -23.05 1.70 12.43
N TYR A 94 -22.27 1.06 13.31
CA TYR A 94 -22.28 1.30 14.77
C TYR A 94 -21.34 2.45 15.20
N TYR A 95 -20.32 2.75 14.40
CA TYR A 95 -19.31 3.78 14.69
C TYR A 95 -19.39 4.97 13.73
N LYS A 96 -20.59 5.36 13.28
CA LYS A 96 -20.76 6.51 12.36
C LYS A 96 -20.20 7.82 12.90
N ASP A 97 -20.11 7.99 14.22
CA ASP A 97 -19.48 9.16 14.83
C ASP A 97 -17.98 9.26 14.54
N TRP A 98 -17.30 8.13 14.29
CA TRP A 98 -15.90 8.11 13.86
C TRP A 98 -15.69 8.66 12.45
N ALA A 99 -16.77 8.89 11.69
CA ALA A 99 -16.72 9.65 10.44
C ALA A 99 -16.33 11.13 10.65
N LYS A 100 -16.35 11.63 11.89
CA LYS A 100 -15.96 13.01 12.24
C LYS A 100 -14.65 13.07 13.02
N ILE A 101 -13.99 11.94 13.24
CA ILE A 101 -12.80 11.82 14.10
C ILE A 101 -11.59 11.45 13.26
N GLY A 102 -10.47 12.10 13.56
CA GLY A 102 -9.17 11.75 12.97
C GLY A 102 -9.00 12.19 11.52
N GLY A 103 -9.72 13.20 11.04
CA GLY A 103 -9.57 13.69 9.67
C GLY A 103 -8.14 14.08 9.32
N GLY A 104 -7.43 14.79 10.20
CA GLY A 104 -6.04 15.18 9.98
C GLY A 104 -5.87 15.89 8.64
N LEU A 105 -4.89 15.46 7.84
CA LEU A 105 -4.62 16.06 6.52
C LEU A 105 -5.54 15.54 5.40
N SER A 106 -6.39 14.55 5.65
CA SER A 106 -7.17 13.89 4.58
C SER A 106 -8.16 14.78 3.83
N SER A 107 -8.62 15.86 4.46
CA SER A 107 -9.46 16.90 3.85
C SER A 107 -8.67 18.03 3.18
N MET A 108 -7.33 17.99 3.26
CA MET A 108 -6.46 19.09 2.86
C MET A 108 -5.43 18.63 1.82
N ASN A 109 -4.54 17.71 2.20
CA ASN A 109 -3.33 17.38 1.45
C ASN A 109 -3.19 15.86 1.24
N LEU A 110 -3.25 15.42 0.00
CA LEU A 110 -3.23 14.00 -0.38
C LEU A 110 -2.21 13.74 -1.48
N LEU A 111 -1.51 12.60 -1.43
CA LEU A 111 -0.49 12.24 -2.42
C LEU A 111 -0.58 10.75 -2.81
N ALA A 112 -0.52 10.49 -4.13
CA ALA A 112 -0.36 9.17 -4.68
C ALA A 112 0.49 9.19 -5.96
N TYR A 113 1.41 8.24 -6.11
CA TYR A 113 2.26 8.14 -7.31
C TYR A 113 1.66 7.32 -8.44
N GLY A 114 0.47 6.74 -8.21
CA GLY A 114 -0.09 5.70 -9.08
C GLY A 114 0.68 4.39 -8.99
N GLU A 115 0.05 3.34 -9.50
CA GLU A 115 0.60 1.98 -9.51
C GLU A 115 -0.12 1.14 -10.57
N PHE A 116 0.39 -0.07 -10.82
CA PHE A 116 -0.20 -1.05 -11.72
C PHE A 116 -0.28 -0.54 -13.17
N PRO A 117 0.87 -0.25 -13.82
CA PRO A 117 0.86 0.07 -15.24
C PRO A 117 0.31 -1.11 -16.04
N ASP A 118 -0.64 -0.81 -16.92
CA ASP A 118 -1.22 -1.81 -17.81
C ASP A 118 -0.17 -2.19 -18.85
N ASN A 119 0.17 -1.30 -19.76
CA ASN A 119 1.20 -1.57 -20.75
C ASN A 119 2.59 -1.60 -20.10
N PRO A 120 3.42 -2.58 -20.44
CA PRO A 120 4.70 -2.73 -19.75
C PRO A 120 5.68 -1.61 -20.05
N ASN A 121 6.44 -1.20 -19.04
CA ASN A 121 7.46 -0.13 -19.12
C ASN A 121 6.93 1.28 -19.42
N ASP A 122 5.61 1.48 -19.45
CA ASP A 122 5.00 2.79 -19.48
C ASP A 122 4.47 3.15 -18.09
N TYR A 123 5.12 4.11 -17.42
CA TYR A 123 4.73 4.58 -16.08
C TYR A 123 3.99 5.93 -16.12
N SER A 124 3.44 6.29 -17.29
CA SER A 124 2.57 7.46 -17.44
C SER A 124 1.28 7.29 -16.64
N ALA A 125 0.72 8.40 -16.15
CA ALA A 125 -0.52 8.38 -15.36
C ALA A 125 -1.71 7.77 -16.10
N SER A 126 -1.74 7.86 -17.44
CA SER A 126 -2.76 7.25 -18.30
C SER A 126 -2.71 5.72 -18.32
N ASN A 127 -1.54 5.14 -18.07
CA ASN A 127 -1.34 3.70 -18.10
C ASN A 127 -1.42 3.06 -16.71
N LEU A 128 -1.35 3.85 -15.63
CA LEU A 128 -1.44 3.38 -14.25
C LEU A 128 -2.91 3.17 -13.83
N LEU A 129 -3.27 1.93 -13.51
CA LEU A 129 -4.62 1.57 -13.06
C LEU A 129 -4.96 2.20 -11.70
N LEU A 130 -3.98 2.33 -10.78
CA LEU A 130 -4.16 3.11 -9.56
C LEU A 130 -3.88 4.60 -9.81
N PRO A 131 -4.70 5.52 -9.27
CA PRO A 131 -4.57 6.97 -9.48
C PRO A 131 -3.22 7.55 -9.04
N ARG A 132 -2.69 8.47 -9.87
CA ARG A 132 -1.54 9.34 -9.59
C ARG A 132 -2.01 10.79 -9.47
N GLY A 133 -1.49 11.53 -8.50
CA GLY A 133 -1.76 12.95 -8.31
C GLY A 133 -1.44 13.45 -6.90
N ALA A 134 -1.48 14.76 -6.75
CA ALA A 134 -1.42 15.46 -5.47
C ALA A 134 -2.57 16.46 -5.34
N ILE A 135 -3.16 16.55 -4.16
CA ILE A 135 -4.18 17.55 -3.80
C ILE A 135 -3.61 18.35 -2.64
N ILE A 136 -3.78 19.67 -2.67
CA ILE A 136 -3.25 20.61 -1.67
C ILE A 136 -4.35 21.58 -1.24
N ASN A 137 -4.32 21.98 0.03
CA ASN A 137 -5.20 23.01 0.61
C ASN A 137 -6.71 22.74 0.40
N GLY A 138 -7.09 21.47 0.30
CA GLY A 138 -8.48 21.05 0.12
C GLY A 138 -9.06 21.38 -1.26
N ARG A 139 -8.23 21.69 -2.26
CA ARG A 139 -8.63 21.99 -3.64
C ARG A 139 -8.76 20.71 -4.46
N PHE A 140 -9.83 19.96 -4.21
CA PHE A 140 -10.05 18.66 -4.85
C PHE A 140 -10.41 18.77 -6.35
N ASP A 141 -10.75 19.95 -6.82
CA ASP A 141 -10.92 20.33 -8.22
C ASP A 141 -9.57 20.51 -8.95
N GLU A 142 -8.48 20.71 -8.22
CA GLU A 142 -7.13 20.93 -8.74
C GLU A 142 -6.21 19.74 -8.38
N ILE A 143 -6.17 18.72 -9.23
CA ILE A 143 -5.29 17.56 -9.02
C ILE A 143 -3.96 17.79 -9.74
N HIS A 144 -2.92 18.10 -8.97
CA HIS A 144 -1.59 18.36 -9.52
C HIS A 144 -0.91 17.06 -9.98
N PRO A 145 -0.22 17.06 -11.14
CA PRO A 145 0.65 15.96 -11.51
C PRO A 145 1.83 15.88 -10.53
N VAL A 146 2.37 14.67 -10.38
CA VAL A 146 3.53 14.41 -9.52
C VAL A 146 4.73 14.07 -10.38
N ASP A 147 5.86 14.73 -10.20
CA ASP A 147 7.15 14.45 -10.81
C ASP A 147 8.18 14.04 -9.74
N LEU A 148 8.68 12.81 -9.85
CA LEU A 148 9.66 12.26 -8.89
C LEU A 148 11.11 12.63 -9.25
N THR A 149 11.32 13.32 -10.38
CA THR A 149 12.63 13.77 -10.84
C THR A 149 12.88 15.25 -10.54
N ALA A 150 11.80 15.99 -10.25
CA ALA A 150 11.87 17.41 -9.88
C ALA A 150 12.45 17.57 -8.46
N PRO A 151 13.61 18.25 -8.30
CA PRO A 151 14.32 18.34 -7.02
C PRO A 151 13.61 19.22 -5.97
N ASP A 152 12.71 20.09 -6.40
CA ASP A 152 11.89 20.97 -5.57
C ASP A 152 10.54 20.34 -5.16
N GLU A 153 10.26 19.12 -5.63
CA GLU A 153 8.99 18.46 -5.40
C GLU A 153 9.00 17.52 -4.19
N ILE A 154 9.63 16.36 -4.27
CA ILE A 154 9.71 15.40 -3.16
C ILE A 154 10.97 15.65 -2.35
N GLN A 155 10.84 16.15 -1.13
CA GLN A 155 11.99 16.45 -0.27
C GLN A 155 11.83 15.82 1.12
N GLU A 156 12.92 15.33 1.70
CA GLU A 156 12.97 14.81 3.07
C GLU A 156 13.75 15.73 3.99
N PHE A 157 13.11 16.16 5.08
CA PHE A 157 13.72 16.97 6.13
C PHE A 157 14.13 16.11 7.32
N VAL A 158 15.17 16.54 8.04
CA VAL A 158 15.64 15.87 9.27
C VAL A 158 15.68 16.80 10.49
N THR A 159 15.07 17.98 10.40
CA THR A 159 15.00 18.99 11.47
C THR A 159 14.58 18.37 12.80
N HIS A 160 13.52 17.55 12.79
CA HIS A 160 12.99 16.85 13.97
C HIS A 160 13.25 15.32 13.97
N SER A 161 14.25 14.86 13.22
CA SER A 161 14.59 13.44 13.10
C SER A 161 16.03 13.19 13.54
N TRP A 162 16.33 12.02 14.09
CA TRP A 162 17.67 11.60 14.56
C TRP A 162 18.64 11.28 13.41
N TYR A 163 18.78 12.22 12.49
CA TYR A 163 19.75 12.23 11.41
C TYR A 163 20.38 13.60 11.29
N THR A 164 21.54 13.70 10.65
CA THR A 164 22.19 14.97 10.32
C THR A 164 22.40 15.09 8.82
N TYR A 165 22.30 16.31 8.30
CA TYR A 165 22.72 16.68 6.93
C TYR A 165 24.02 17.50 6.93
N GLY A 166 24.78 17.42 8.03
CA GLY A 166 25.97 18.24 8.27
C GLY A 166 25.66 19.60 8.90
N ASN A 167 26.72 20.29 9.32
CA ASN A 167 26.62 21.53 10.10
C ASN A 167 25.86 22.61 9.32
N GLY A 168 24.75 23.12 9.90
CA GLY A 168 23.96 24.21 9.34
C GLY A 168 22.96 23.83 8.23
N ASN A 169 22.81 22.54 7.91
CA ASN A 169 21.90 22.08 6.84
C ASN A 169 20.64 21.35 7.36
N ASN A 170 20.46 21.24 8.67
CA ASN A 170 19.35 20.47 9.26
C ASN A 170 17.95 21.06 9.01
N ASP A 171 17.86 22.32 8.58
CA ASP A 171 16.60 22.99 8.21
C ASP A 171 16.24 22.87 6.73
N LYS A 172 17.15 22.31 5.90
CA LYS A 172 16.93 22.13 4.46
C LYS A 172 16.34 20.76 4.16
N GLY A 173 15.41 20.73 3.21
CA GLY A 173 14.91 19.50 2.61
C GLY A 173 15.86 19.04 1.51
N LEU A 174 16.10 17.73 1.43
CA LEU A 174 16.88 17.13 0.34
C LEU A 174 15.98 16.24 -0.51
N HIS A 175 16.09 16.38 -1.84
CA HIS A 175 15.51 15.42 -2.76
C HIS A 175 16.20 14.05 -2.58
N PRO A 176 15.50 12.89 -2.73
CA PRO A 176 16.10 11.58 -2.46
C PRO A 176 17.38 11.25 -3.23
N TRP A 177 17.59 11.80 -4.44
CA TRP A 177 18.86 11.65 -5.16
C TRP A 177 20.06 12.31 -4.48
N ASP A 178 19.82 13.39 -3.74
CA ASP A 178 20.80 14.09 -2.90
C ASP A 178 20.69 13.66 -1.42
N GLY A 179 19.85 12.66 -1.14
CA GLY A 179 19.47 12.26 0.21
C GLY A 179 20.65 11.71 1.02
N LEU A 180 20.80 12.18 2.25
CA LEU A 180 21.78 11.68 3.21
C LEU A 180 21.10 10.86 4.30
N THR A 181 21.73 9.78 4.75
CA THR A 181 21.22 8.95 5.85
C THR A 181 22.33 8.69 6.87
N GLU A 182 22.71 9.75 7.58
CA GLU A 182 23.68 9.71 8.66
C GLU A 182 22.96 9.80 10.01
N PRO A 183 22.90 8.72 10.80
CA PRO A 183 22.16 8.70 12.06
C PRO A 183 22.86 9.57 13.12
N GLN A 184 22.07 10.39 13.82
CA GLN A 184 22.53 11.23 14.92
C GLN A 184 21.48 11.25 16.03
N LEU A 185 21.65 10.37 17.02
CA LEU A 185 20.80 10.34 18.21
C LEU A 185 21.27 11.40 19.19
N VAL A 186 20.50 12.47 19.29
CA VAL A 186 20.66 13.57 20.25
C VAL A 186 19.27 13.95 20.74
N MET A 187 19.14 14.17 22.05
CA MET A 187 17.88 14.55 22.68
C MET A 187 17.87 16.07 22.94
N GLY A 188 16.67 16.65 22.96
CA GLY A 188 16.50 18.08 23.27
C GLY A 188 16.63 18.41 24.76
N GLU A 189 16.55 19.70 25.08
CA GLU A 189 16.70 20.24 26.44
C GLU A 189 15.59 19.73 27.38
N HIS A 190 14.38 19.56 26.86
CA HIS A 190 13.21 19.16 27.65
C HIS A 190 13.00 17.64 27.69
N TYR A 191 13.99 16.87 27.23
CA TYR A 191 13.95 15.41 27.27
C TYR A 191 13.94 14.88 28.70
N LYS A 192 13.08 13.89 28.97
CA LYS A 192 13.06 13.18 30.26
C LYS A 192 13.40 11.72 30.06
N GLY A 193 14.46 11.28 30.71
CA GLY A 193 14.92 9.90 30.68
C GLY A 193 16.44 9.79 30.69
N THR A 194 16.93 8.63 30.26
CA THR A 194 18.35 8.33 30.09
C THR A 194 18.61 7.88 28.64
N LYS A 195 19.86 7.58 28.29
CA LYS A 195 20.19 7.09 26.94
C LYS A 195 19.44 5.81 26.55
N THR A 196 19.06 4.97 27.52
CA THR A 196 18.41 3.68 27.31
C THR A 196 16.94 3.66 27.75
N PHE A 197 16.43 4.77 28.26
CA PHE A 197 15.06 4.86 28.76
C PHE A 197 14.46 6.21 28.41
N ILE A 198 13.38 6.23 27.63
CA ILE A 198 12.65 7.43 27.26
C ILE A 198 11.38 7.47 28.10
N GLU A 199 11.27 8.45 29.01
CA GLU A 199 10.02 8.72 29.73
C GLU A 199 9.15 9.70 28.93
N GLN A 200 9.76 10.77 28.43
CA GLN A 200 9.10 11.78 27.61
C GLN A 200 10.09 12.30 26.54
N VAL A 201 9.65 12.31 25.29
CA VAL A 201 10.43 12.89 24.19
C VAL A 201 10.29 14.42 24.21
N ASP A 202 11.29 15.12 23.69
CA ASP A 202 11.22 16.56 23.43
C ASP A 202 10.93 16.81 21.94
N GLU A 203 9.67 17.07 21.61
CA GLU A 203 9.23 17.32 20.23
C GLU A 203 9.69 18.66 19.65
N SER A 204 10.19 19.58 20.48
CA SER A 204 10.77 20.84 20.01
C SER A 204 12.13 20.63 19.32
N ALA A 205 12.78 19.49 19.58
CA ALA A 205 14.05 19.08 19.01
C ALA A 205 13.91 17.83 18.11
N LYS A 206 14.95 17.01 18.00
CA LYS A 206 14.90 15.73 17.26
C LYS A 206 14.23 14.66 18.12
N TYR A 207 13.20 14.01 17.59
CA TYR A 207 12.34 13.11 18.37
C TYR A 207 12.00 11.78 17.70
N SER A 208 12.51 11.51 16.49
CA SER A 208 12.10 10.34 15.72
C SER A 208 13.18 9.78 14.79
N TRP A 209 13.17 8.46 14.59
CA TRP A 209 13.93 7.79 13.53
C TRP A 209 13.25 7.86 12.15
N ILE A 210 12.11 8.55 12.06
CA ILE A 210 11.41 8.76 10.79
C ILE A 210 11.79 10.13 10.25
N LYS A 211 12.29 10.20 9.01
CA LYS A 211 12.50 11.45 8.28
C LYS A 211 11.16 12.13 7.97
N SER A 212 11.20 13.41 7.63
CA SER A 212 10.01 14.23 7.38
C SER A 212 9.84 14.55 5.89
N PRO A 213 9.28 13.64 5.07
CA PRO A 213 9.01 13.91 3.65
C PRO A 213 7.93 14.99 3.48
N ARG A 214 8.08 15.84 2.47
CA ARG A 214 7.16 16.90 2.05
C ARG A 214 7.07 16.93 0.52
N TRP A 215 5.90 17.34 0.00
CA TRP A 215 5.69 17.59 -1.43
C TRP A 215 5.56 19.10 -1.65
N LYS A 216 6.53 19.71 -2.34
CA LYS A 216 6.63 21.17 -2.53
C LYS A 216 6.46 21.93 -1.20
N GLY A 217 7.12 21.44 -0.14
CA GLY A 217 7.01 21.97 1.23
C GLY A 217 5.75 21.56 2.01
N HIS A 218 4.74 20.95 1.39
CA HIS A 218 3.49 20.56 2.05
C HIS A 218 3.61 19.20 2.74
N ALA A 219 3.07 19.09 3.95
CA ALA A 219 2.84 17.80 4.59
C ALA A 219 1.66 17.10 3.91
N MET A 220 1.83 15.81 3.58
CA MET A 220 0.88 15.04 2.78
C MET A 220 0.39 13.82 3.55
N GLU A 221 -0.87 13.45 3.35
CA GLU A 221 -1.37 12.12 3.67
C GLU A 221 -1.27 11.19 2.45
N VAL A 222 -0.79 9.96 2.68
CA VAL A 222 -0.68 8.90 1.66
C VAL A 222 -1.50 7.69 2.07
N GLY A 223 -1.68 6.75 1.14
CA GLY A 223 -2.32 5.47 1.41
C GLY A 223 -3.69 5.31 0.73
N PRO A 224 -4.50 4.33 1.17
CA PRO A 224 -5.74 3.96 0.50
C PRO A 224 -6.73 5.12 0.36
N LEU A 225 -6.94 5.90 1.42
CA LEU A 225 -7.87 7.04 1.37
C LEU A 225 -7.40 8.10 0.37
N ALA A 226 -6.12 8.46 0.38
CA ALA A 226 -5.55 9.40 -0.58
C ALA A 226 -5.75 8.94 -2.03
N ARG A 227 -5.43 7.67 -2.33
CA ARG A 227 -5.62 7.09 -3.67
C ARG A 227 -7.07 7.11 -4.11
N TYR A 228 -7.98 6.70 -3.23
CA TYR A 228 -9.42 6.67 -3.53
C TYR A 228 -9.99 8.07 -3.71
N LEU A 229 -9.60 9.06 -2.91
CA LEU A 229 -10.05 10.44 -3.08
C LEU A 229 -9.50 11.07 -4.36
N ILE A 230 -8.23 10.83 -4.70
CA ILE A 230 -7.67 11.28 -5.98
C ILE A 230 -8.43 10.63 -7.14
N GLY A 231 -8.63 9.31 -7.13
CA GLY A 231 -9.40 8.60 -8.16
C GLY A 231 -10.86 9.07 -8.27
N TYR A 232 -11.50 9.34 -7.12
CA TYR A 232 -12.86 9.87 -7.04
C TYR A 232 -12.98 11.23 -7.73
N HIS A 233 -12.04 12.14 -7.47
CA HIS A 233 -12.05 13.49 -8.04
C HIS A 233 -11.48 13.54 -9.48
N GLN A 234 -10.70 12.54 -9.89
CA GLN A 234 -10.42 12.26 -11.31
C GLN A 234 -11.64 11.67 -12.05
N ASN A 235 -12.76 11.46 -11.36
CA ASN A 235 -14.01 10.95 -11.89
C ASN A 235 -13.89 9.53 -12.51
N LYS A 236 -13.00 8.70 -11.95
CA LYS A 236 -12.80 7.31 -12.37
C LYS A 236 -13.89 6.41 -11.75
N PRO A 237 -14.76 5.76 -12.55
CA PRO A 237 -15.91 5.02 -12.04
C PRO A 237 -15.51 3.86 -11.13
N GLU A 238 -14.36 3.22 -11.38
CA GLU A 238 -13.87 2.08 -10.59
C GLU A 238 -13.59 2.43 -9.12
N PHE A 239 -13.42 3.72 -8.82
CA PHE A 239 -13.25 4.24 -7.47
C PHE A 239 -14.48 5.02 -6.99
N LYS A 240 -15.12 5.77 -7.89
CA LYS A 240 -16.25 6.65 -7.56
C LYS A 240 -17.50 5.86 -7.18
N GLU A 241 -17.88 4.87 -7.97
CA GLU A 241 -19.12 4.11 -7.75
C GLU A 241 -19.10 3.31 -6.44
N PRO A 242 -18.03 2.56 -6.10
CA PRO A 242 -17.97 1.84 -4.82
C PRO A 242 -17.96 2.78 -3.61
N VAL A 243 -17.36 3.96 -3.74
CA VAL A 243 -17.38 4.99 -2.69
C VAL A 243 -18.79 5.55 -2.50
N ASP A 244 -19.45 5.94 -3.58
CA ASP A 244 -20.82 6.46 -3.53
C ASP A 244 -21.80 5.41 -2.98
N GLN A 245 -21.65 4.14 -3.36
CA GLN A 245 -22.44 3.03 -2.81
C GLN A 245 -22.20 2.85 -1.30
N LEU A 246 -20.94 2.86 -0.86
CA LEU A 246 -20.58 2.74 0.55
C LEU A 246 -21.19 3.87 1.39
N LEU A 247 -21.06 5.11 0.92
CA LEU A 247 -21.64 6.29 1.59
C LEU A 247 -23.17 6.22 1.63
N SER A 248 -23.79 5.77 0.54
CA SER A 248 -25.25 5.57 0.45
C SER A 248 -25.76 4.55 1.46
N VAL A 249 -25.16 3.35 1.52
CA VAL A 249 -25.53 2.29 2.48
C VAL A 249 -25.36 2.78 3.93
N LEU A 250 -24.29 3.51 4.21
CA LEU A 250 -24.04 4.07 5.54
C LEU A 250 -24.86 5.34 5.82
N LYS A 251 -25.55 5.90 4.83
CA LYS A 251 -26.25 7.20 4.92
C LYS A 251 -25.33 8.30 5.45
N LEU A 252 -24.12 8.38 4.90
CA LEU A 252 -23.09 9.36 5.28
C LEU A 252 -22.80 10.30 4.10
N PRO A 253 -22.48 11.57 4.37
CA PRO A 253 -22.10 12.51 3.31
C PRO A 253 -20.65 12.29 2.87
N LYS A 254 -20.21 12.94 1.78
CA LYS A 254 -18.86 12.75 1.23
C LYS A 254 -17.74 13.11 2.21
N GLU A 255 -17.97 14.12 3.04
CA GLU A 255 -17.04 14.60 4.06
C GLU A 255 -16.72 13.53 5.11
N ALA A 256 -17.57 12.50 5.26
CA ALA A 256 -17.31 11.36 6.14
C ALA A 256 -16.05 10.58 5.74
N LEU A 257 -15.60 10.68 4.48
CA LEU A 257 -14.37 10.07 4.01
C LEU A 257 -13.14 10.68 4.70
N PHE A 258 -13.19 11.95 5.11
CA PHE A 258 -12.09 12.65 5.76
C PHE A 258 -11.97 12.28 7.25
N SER A 259 -11.76 11.01 7.54
CA SER A 259 -11.83 10.48 8.90
C SER A 259 -11.11 9.15 9.08
N THR A 260 -10.96 8.72 10.34
CA THR A 260 -10.45 7.38 10.68
C THR A 260 -11.35 6.28 10.13
N LEU A 261 -12.67 6.50 10.14
CA LEU A 261 -13.63 5.55 9.55
C LEU A 261 -13.46 5.49 8.04
N GLY A 262 -13.37 6.64 7.37
CA GLY A 262 -13.15 6.76 5.93
C GLY A 262 -11.87 6.08 5.45
N ARG A 263 -10.77 6.22 6.20
CA ARG A 263 -9.52 5.47 5.92
C ARG A 263 -9.70 3.96 5.99
N THR A 264 -10.51 3.50 6.93
CA THR A 264 -10.78 2.07 7.13
C THR A 264 -11.67 1.51 6.02
N ALA A 265 -12.71 2.26 5.64
CA ALA A 265 -13.57 1.96 4.50
C ALA A 265 -12.78 1.93 3.18
N ALA A 266 -11.97 2.96 2.89
CA ALA A 266 -11.15 3.03 1.68
C ALA A 266 -10.20 1.83 1.56
N ARG A 267 -9.66 1.36 2.70
CA ARG A 267 -8.90 0.10 2.75
C ARG A 267 -9.76 -1.06 2.23
N ALA A 268 -10.93 -1.29 2.81
CA ALA A 268 -11.80 -2.42 2.46
C ALA A 268 -12.25 -2.38 0.98
N LEU A 269 -12.55 -1.20 0.45
CA LEU A 269 -12.79 -1.02 -0.98
C LEU A 269 -11.58 -1.43 -1.82
N GLU A 270 -10.37 -1.03 -1.40
CA GLU A 270 -9.12 -1.37 -2.10
C GLU A 270 -8.84 -2.88 -2.11
N SER A 271 -9.30 -3.68 -1.13
CA SER A 271 -9.17 -5.16 -1.20
C SER A 271 -9.91 -5.73 -2.38
N VAL A 272 -11.16 -5.29 -2.56
CA VAL A 272 -12.03 -5.81 -3.60
C VAL A 272 -11.50 -5.37 -4.96
N TRP A 273 -11.15 -4.09 -5.08
CA TRP A 273 -10.50 -3.57 -6.27
C TRP A 273 -9.22 -4.34 -6.61
N ALA A 274 -8.32 -4.56 -5.63
CA ALA A 274 -7.07 -5.28 -5.85
C ALA A 274 -7.29 -6.76 -6.20
N GLY A 275 -8.31 -7.40 -5.63
CA GLY A 275 -8.72 -8.75 -5.98
C GLY A 275 -9.18 -8.84 -7.44
N ASN A 276 -9.96 -7.87 -7.92
CA ASN A 276 -10.38 -7.81 -9.31
C ASN A 276 -9.21 -7.50 -10.26
N THR A 277 -8.33 -6.58 -9.87
CA THR A 277 -7.08 -6.27 -10.60
C THR A 277 -6.17 -7.49 -10.69
N LEU A 278 -6.11 -8.33 -9.65
CA LEU A 278 -5.35 -9.58 -9.64
C LEU A 278 -5.89 -10.58 -10.68
N GLN A 279 -7.23 -10.74 -10.76
CA GLN A 279 -7.87 -11.55 -11.80
C GLN A 279 -7.60 -10.98 -13.20
N TYR A 280 -7.73 -9.66 -13.37
CA TYR A 280 -7.46 -8.98 -14.64
C TYR A 280 -6.04 -9.28 -15.17
N PHE A 281 -5.01 -9.13 -14.32
CA PHE A 281 -3.63 -9.43 -14.71
C PHE A 281 -3.40 -10.92 -14.96
N PHE A 282 -4.06 -11.80 -14.20
CA PHE A 282 -4.01 -13.25 -14.47
C PHE A 282 -4.62 -13.59 -15.83
N ASP A 283 -5.79 -13.05 -16.16
CA ASP A 283 -6.44 -13.28 -17.45
C ASP A 283 -5.61 -12.73 -18.60
N ARG A 284 -4.93 -11.61 -18.40
CA ARG A 284 -3.99 -11.06 -19.38
C ARG A 284 -2.78 -11.96 -19.58
N LEU A 285 -2.17 -12.46 -18.52
CA LEU A 285 -1.11 -13.47 -18.61
C LEU A 285 -1.60 -14.69 -19.41
N MET A 286 -2.78 -15.21 -19.10
CA MET A 286 -3.36 -16.35 -19.81
C MET A 286 -3.62 -16.05 -21.29
N ARG A 287 -4.02 -14.82 -21.66
CA ARG A 287 -4.17 -14.42 -23.07
C ARG A 287 -2.83 -14.42 -23.80
N ASN A 288 -1.78 -13.86 -23.20
CA ASN A 288 -0.43 -13.88 -23.77
C ASN A 288 0.04 -15.32 -24.01
N LEU A 289 -0.10 -16.19 -23.00
CA LEU A 289 0.28 -17.60 -23.10
C LEU A 289 -0.48 -18.35 -24.20
N LYS A 290 -1.80 -18.10 -24.34
CA LYS A 290 -2.60 -18.67 -25.45
C LYS A 290 -2.15 -18.20 -26.83
N SER A 291 -1.56 -17.00 -26.93
CA SER A 291 -0.97 -16.50 -28.17
C SER A 291 0.47 -16.94 -28.41
N GLY A 292 1.02 -17.81 -27.55
CA GLY A 292 2.40 -18.31 -27.64
C GLY A 292 3.46 -17.35 -27.06
N ASP A 293 3.04 -16.27 -26.40
CA ASP A 293 3.96 -15.35 -25.72
C ASP A 293 4.29 -15.89 -24.31
N THR A 294 5.36 -16.69 -24.24
CA THR A 294 5.92 -17.24 -22.99
C THR A 294 7.08 -16.41 -22.42
N GLY A 295 7.52 -15.37 -23.15
CA GLY A 295 8.59 -14.48 -22.73
C GLY A 295 10.03 -14.90 -23.06
N ASP A 296 10.25 -16.06 -23.69
CA ASP A 296 11.60 -16.61 -24.00
C ASP A 296 12.29 -16.00 -25.23
N GLY A 297 11.64 -15.05 -25.93
CA GLY A 297 12.17 -14.46 -27.15
C GLY A 297 11.92 -12.96 -27.27
N LYS A 298 12.93 -12.14 -26.95
CA LYS A 298 13.10 -10.72 -27.35
C LYS A 298 11.90 -9.75 -27.27
N ARG A 299 10.74 -10.09 -26.70
CA ARG A 299 9.59 -9.21 -26.50
C ARG A 299 8.84 -9.59 -25.22
N HIS A 300 8.85 -8.67 -24.26
CA HIS A 300 7.80 -8.40 -23.26
C HIS A 300 7.23 -9.54 -22.38
N ALA A 301 8.08 -10.27 -21.66
CA ALA A 301 7.67 -11.13 -20.54
C ALA A 301 7.19 -10.33 -19.31
N LEU A 302 5.94 -9.84 -19.29
CA LEU A 302 5.49 -8.88 -18.27
C LEU A 302 4.16 -9.20 -17.56
N GLY A 303 3.39 -10.21 -18.00
CA GLY A 303 2.19 -10.67 -17.27
C GLY A 303 2.50 -11.24 -15.88
N THR A 304 3.71 -11.78 -15.68
CA THR A 304 4.16 -12.37 -14.42
C THR A 304 4.67 -11.36 -13.38
N ARG A 305 5.05 -10.13 -13.77
CA ARG A 305 5.55 -9.12 -12.80
C ARG A 305 4.50 -8.68 -11.79
N TYR A 306 3.21 -8.70 -12.17
CA TYR A 306 2.13 -8.14 -11.35
C TYR A 306 1.57 -9.10 -10.30
N LEU A 307 1.51 -10.40 -10.61
CA LEU A 307 0.97 -11.40 -9.68
C LEU A 307 1.84 -11.53 -8.41
N ALA A 308 3.15 -11.24 -8.50
CA ALA A 308 4.07 -11.22 -7.35
C ALA A 308 3.98 -9.93 -6.50
N TYR A 309 3.33 -8.86 -7.00
CA TYR A 309 3.33 -7.54 -6.34
C TYR A 309 2.11 -7.30 -5.44
N ILE A 310 0.93 -7.85 -5.81
CA ILE A 310 -0.36 -7.52 -5.18
C ILE A 310 -0.45 -7.99 -3.71
N GLY A 311 0.29 -9.02 -3.29
CA GLY A 311 0.28 -9.48 -1.89
C GLY A 311 1.13 -8.66 -0.92
N LYS A 312 1.88 -7.63 -1.36
CA LYS A 312 2.88 -6.96 -0.49
C LYS A 312 2.36 -5.70 0.23
N ARG A 313 1.38 -4.98 -0.30
CA ARG A 313 1.06 -3.61 0.19
C ARG A 313 0.07 -3.50 1.35
N ARG A 314 -0.36 -4.60 1.98
CA ARG A 314 -1.40 -4.51 3.03
C ARG A 314 -1.11 -5.05 4.41
N TRP A 315 0.05 -5.67 4.64
CA TRP A 315 0.31 -6.35 5.92
C TRP A 315 1.48 -5.78 6.73
N PHE A 316 2.24 -4.82 6.19
CA PHE A 316 3.28 -4.09 6.94
C PHE A 316 2.80 -2.70 7.36
N GLN A 317 1.87 -2.67 8.31
CA GLN A 317 1.76 -1.57 9.28
C GLN A 317 1.63 -2.15 10.70
N ARG A 318 2.52 -3.07 11.08
CA ARG A 318 2.88 -3.33 12.49
C ARG A 318 4.32 -3.83 12.58
N GLY A 319 5.08 -3.24 13.49
CA GLY A 319 6.22 -3.86 14.15
C GLY A 319 7.59 -3.55 13.55
N ALA A 320 8.22 -2.47 14.03
CA ALA A 320 9.66 -2.40 14.12
C ALA A 320 10.13 -3.57 15.01
N ALA A 321 10.61 -4.65 14.40
CA ALA A 321 11.32 -5.71 15.11
C ALA A 321 12.81 -5.41 15.04
N TRP A 322 13.33 -4.97 16.19
CA TRP A 322 14.74 -4.75 16.47
C TRP A 322 15.58 -5.96 16.06
N ARG A 323 16.64 -5.73 15.28
CA ARG A 323 17.78 -6.64 15.24
C ARG A 323 18.59 -6.40 16.50
N ALA A 324 18.41 -7.24 17.52
CA ALA A 324 19.40 -7.38 18.57
C ALA A 324 20.68 -7.94 17.92
N GLY A 325 21.74 -7.13 17.92
CA GLY A 325 23.07 -7.56 17.51
C GLY A 325 23.59 -8.67 18.41
N ALA A 326 24.45 -9.51 17.84
CA ALA A 326 25.13 -10.58 18.55
C ALA A 326 25.81 -10.05 19.82
N LEU A 327 25.52 -10.69 20.96
CA LEU A 327 26.38 -10.64 22.13
C LEU A 327 27.64 -11.43 21.78
N ASP A 328 28.70 -10.72 21.42
CA ASP A 328 30.04 -11.30 21.47
C ASP A 328 30.35 -11.66 22.92
N LYS A 329 30.66 -12.94 23.12
CA LYS A 329 31.30 -13.43 24.33
C LYS A 329 32.72 -12.90 24.36
N ASN A 330 33.03 -12.05 25.34
CA ASN A 330 34.25 -12.07 26.14
C ASN A 330 34.07 -11.21 27.38
#